data_AF-A0A399SGY0-F1
#
_entry.id   AF-A0A399SGY0-F1
#
_cell.length_a   1.000
_cell.length_b   1.000
_cell.length_c   1.000
_cell.angle_alpha   90.00
_cell.angle_beta   90.00
_cell.angle_gamma   90.00
#
_symmetry.space_group_name_H-M   'P 1'
#
loop_
_entity.id
_entity.type
_entity.pdbx_description
1 polymer ?
#
loop_
_entity_poly.entity_id
_entity_poly.type
_entity_poly.pdbx_seq_one_letter_code
_entity_poly.pdbx_strand_id
1 'polypeptide(L)'
;LEEDAGKSLHEDFAGMTGIDLNRAGTPLLEIVTEPDMRSAAEAVAYAKALHALVMWLGICDGNMQEGSFRCDANVSVRPGPDAPFGTRCEIKNLNSFRFLEEAINYEVRRQIELIEDGGTVVQETRLYDPDRKVTRSMRSKEDAQDYRYFPDPDLLPLVIGDDWIERV
;
A
#
# COMPACT_ATOMS: atom_id res chain seq x y z
N LEU A 1 -12.16 2.56 -7.73
CA LEU A 1 -13.16 2.55 -6.65
C LEU A 1 -13.30 1.12 -6.20
N GLU A 2 -13.32 0.90 -4.91
CA GLU A 2 -13.46 -0.43 -4.31
C GLU A 2 -14.26 -0.33 -3.01
N GLU A 3 -14.64 -1.47 -2.44
CA GLU A 3 -15.25 -1.55 -1.12
C GLU A 3 -14.23 -2.04 -0.08
N ASP A 4 -14.29 -1.48 1.13
CA ASP A 4 -13.47 -1.98 2.24
C ASP A 4 -14.05 -3.29 2.80
N ALA A 5 -13.16 -4.12 3.33
CA ALA A 5 -13.51 -5.29 4.08
C ALA A 5 -13.78 -4.98 5.57
N GLY A 6 -14.41 -5.93 6.24
CA GLY A 6 -14.53 -5.93 7.70
C GLY A 6 -13.19 -6.09 8.41
N LYS A 7 -13.22 -6.09 9.75
CA LYS A 7 -12.05 -6.20 10.62
C LYS A 7 -12.08 -7.52 11.40
N SER A 8 -10.95 -8.23 11.41
CA SER A 8 -10.73 -9.38 12.29
C SER A 8 -10.22 -8.92 13.65
N LEU A 9 -10.84 -9.42 14.71
CA LEU A 9 -10.47 -9.19 16.10
C LEU A 9 -10.06 -10.52 16.74
N HIS A 10 -8.84 -10.59 17.24
CA HIS A 10 -8.29 -11.78 17.89
C HIS A 10 -8.20 -11.63 19.41
N GLU A 11 -8.16 -10.40 19.89
CA GLU A 11 -8.23 -10.07 21.31
C GLU A 11 -9.65 -10.36 21.81
N ASP A 12 -9.79 -10.93 23.00
CA ASP A 12 -11.05 -11.35 23.65
C ASP A 12 -11.76 -12.60 23.11
N PHE A 13 -11.29 -13.21 22.02
CA PHE A 13 -11.87 -14.44 21.45
C PHE A 13 -10.90 -15.62 21.57
N ALA A 14 -10.90 -16.30 22.73
CA ALA A 14 -9.99 -17.41 23.01
C ALA A 14 -10.08 -18.53 21.95
N GLY A 15 -9.05 -18.66 21.12
CA GLY A 15 -8.98 -19.67 20.05
C GLY A 15 -9.92 -19.43 18.86
N MET A 16 -10.56 -18.26 18.79
CA MET A 16 -11.49 -17.88 17.73
C MET A 16 -11.10 -16.51 17.15
N THR A 17 -11.83 -16.05 16.12
CA THR A 17 -11.68 -14.71 15.56
C THR A 17 -13.04 -14.06 15.49
N GLY A 18 -13.20 -12.91 16.14
CA GLY A 18 -14.37 -12.07 15.99
C GLY A 18 -14.30 -11.31 14.66
N ILE A 19 -15.42 -11.23 13.94
CA ILE A 19 -15.52 -10.49 12.68
C ILE A 19 -16.43 -9.28 12.90
N ASP A 20 -15.85 -8.09 12.80
CA ASP A 20 -16.58 -6.82 12.82
C ASP A 20 -16.83 -6.34 11.39
N LEU A 21 -18.10 -6.26 11.00
CA LEU A 21 -18.52 -5.85 9.66
C LEU A 21 -18.94 -4.37 9.58
N ASN A 22 -18.77 -3.57 10.64
CA ASN A 22 -19.17 -2.16 10.64
C ASN A 22 -18.51 -1.32 9.54
N ARG A 23 -17.34 -1.75 9.05
CA ARG A 23 -16.61 -1.08 7.96
C ARG A 23 -16.85 -1.71 6.58
N ALA A 24 -17.44 -2.90 6.51
CA ALA A 24 -17.63 -3.58 5.23
C ALA A 24 -18.52 -2.76 4.29
N GLY A 25 -18.11 -2.61 3.02
CA GLY A 25 -18.83 -1.79 2.05
C GLY A 25 -18.52 -0.29 2.10
N THR A 26 -17.61 0.15 2.98
CA THR A 26 -17.15 1.55 3.01
C THR A 26 -16.48 1.88 1.66
N PRO A 27 -16.84 3.00 0.99
CA PRO A 27 -16.27 3.34 -0.30
C PRO A 27 -14.79 3.71 -0.17
N LEU A 28 -13.97 3.16 -1.07
CA LEU A 28 -12.54 3.41 -1.14
C LEU A 28 -12.12 3.89 -2.53
N LEU A 29 -11.11 4.76 -2.52
CA LEU A 29 -10.40 5.21 -3.71
C LEU A 29 -8.95 4.71 -3.63
N GLU A 30 -8.65 3.65 -4.38
CA GLU A 30 -7.28 3.19 -4.57
C GLU A 30 -6.57 4.06 -5.60
N ILE A 31 -5.43 4.65 -5.22
CA ILE A 31 -4.58 5.48 -6.08
C ILE A 31 -3.24 4.77 -6.23
N VAL A 32 -2.96 4.29 -7.43
CA VAL A 32 -1.71 3.60 -7.76
C VAL A 32 -0.81 4.54 -8.54
N THR A 33 0.42 4.71 -8.06
CA THR A 33 1.45 5.51 -8.74
C THR A 33 2.31 4.66 -9.66
N GLU A 34 2.81 5.28 -10.73
CA GLU A 34 3.97 4.76 -11.45
C GLU A 34 5.22 4.74 -10.55
N PRO A 35 6.21 3.86 -10.82
CA PRO A 35 7.42 3.74 -10.02
C PRO A 35 8.41 4.87 -10.35
N ASP A 36 8.03 6.13 -10.13
CA ASP A 36 8.82 7.32 -10.47
C ASP A 36 9.61 7.90 -9.30
N MET A 37 9.17 7.62 -8.07
CA MET A 37 9.86 8.06 -6.86
C MET A 37 11.21 7.34 -6.73
N ARG A 38 12.27 8.08 -6.40
CA ARG A 38 13.66 7.60 -6.32
C ARG A 38 14.25 7.68 -4.91
N SER A 39 13.51 8.23 -3.95
CA SER A 39 13.93 8.28 -2.55
C SER A 39 12.75 8.16 -1.59
N ALA A 40 13.03 7.75 -0.36
CA ALA A 40 12.04 7.76 0.72
C ALA A 40 11.47 9.16 0.97
N ALA A 41 12.31 10.20 0.83
CA ALA A 41 11.90 11.60 0.98
C ALA A 41 10.89 12.02 -0.09
N GLU A 42 11.10 11.64 -1.35
CA GLU A 42 10.12 11.87 -2.43
C GLU A 42 8.80 11.13 -2.17
N ALA A 43 8.87 9.87 -1.71
CA ALA A 43 7.68 9.10 -1.37
C ALA A 43 6.85 9.75 -0.25
N VAL A 44 7.52 10.25 0.79
CA VAL A 44 6.87 11.00 1.87
C VAL A 44 6.30 12.32 1.37
N ALA A 45 7.03 13.04 0.53
CA ALA A 45 6.57 14.31 -0.03
C ALA A 45 5.32 14.11 -0.90
N TYR A 46 5.32 13.07 -1.74
CA TYR A 46 4.15 12.68 -2.53
C TYR A 46 2.97 12.33 -1.63
N ALA A 47 3.16 11.44 -0.65
CA ALA A 47 2.07 11.01 0.24
C ALA A 47 1.46 12.19 1.02
N LYS A 48 2.30 13.13 1.48
CA LYS A 48 1.83 14.37 2.14
C LYS A 48 1.08 15.30 1.18
N ALA A 49 1.56 15.46 -0.04
CA ALA A 49 0.90 16.30 -1.04
C ALA A 49 -0.47 15.73 -1.42
N LEU A 50 -0.55 14.40 -1.63
CA LEU A 50 -1.80 13.70 -1.90
C LEU A 50 -2.76 13.83 -0.72
N HIS A 51 -2.28 13.59 0.50
CA HIS A 51 -3.07 13.76 1.73
C HIS A 51 -3.65 15.17 1.84
N ALA A 52 -2.82 16.20 1.65
CA ALA A 52 -3.26 17.60 1.68
C ALA A 52 -4.31 17.89 0.59
N LEU A 53 -4.15 17.33 -0.61
CA LEU A 53 -5.09 17.52 -1.71
C LEU A 53 -6.46 16.88 -1.42
N VAL A 54 -6.50 15.62 -0.99
CA VAL A 54 -7.78 14.92 -0.72
C VAL A 54 -8.51 15.51 0.48
N MET A 55 -7.76 16.01 1.48
CA MET A 55 -8.29 16.77 2.60
C MET A 55 -8.91 18.09 2.15
N TRP A 56 -8.19 18.83 1.29
CA TRP A 56 -8.65 20.12 0.78
C TRP A 56 -9.90 19.98 -0.10
N LEU A 57 -9.98 18.92 -0.91
CA LEU A 57 -11.16 18.57 -1.70
C LEU A 57 -12.33 18.03 -0.86
N GLY A 58 -12.12 17.72 0.42
CA GLY A 58 -13.16 17.13 1.29
C GLY A 58 -13.56 15.70 0.90
N ILE A 59 -12.68 14.97 0.22
CA ILE A 59 -12.94 13.59 -0.23
C ILE A 59 -12.73 12.58 0.92
N CYS A 60 -11.82 12.88 1.85
CA CYS A 60 -11.49 12.02 3.00
C CYS A 60 -11.08 12.90 4.20
N ASP A 61 -11.24 12.38 5.43
CA ASP A 61 -10.80 13.04 6.68
C ASP A 61 -9.28 12.89 6.95
N GLY A 62 -8.59 12.10 6.12
CA GLY A 62 -7.13 11.95 6.09
C GLY A 62 -6.51 11.35 7.35
N ASN A 63 -7.30 10.80 8.27
CA ASN A 63 -6.81 10.20 9.50
C ASN A 63 -6.10 8.85 9.25
N MET A 64 -4.77 8.88 9.18
CA MET A 64 -3.96 7.67 9.03
C MET A 64 -4.06 6.69 10.22
N GLN A 65 -4.36 7.16 11.43
CA GLN A 65 -4.46 6.29 12.61
C GLN A 65 -5.78 5.50 12.63
N GLU A 66 -6.86 6.11 12.16
CA GLU A 66 -8.17 5.48 12.02
C GLU A 66 -8.29 4.68 10.71
N GLY A 67 -7.28 4.77 9.84
CA GLY A 67 -7.17 3.97 8.62
C GLY A 67 -7.93 4.52 7.42
N SER A 68 -8.38 5.77 7.48
CA SER A 68 -9.05 6.45 6.35
C SER A 68 -8.06 6.89 5.25
N PHE A 69 -6.78 7.00 5.59
CA PHE A 69 -5.69 7.13 4.63
C PHE A 69 -4.62 6.05 4.88
N ARG A 70 -4.48 5.13 3.93
CA ARG A 70 -3.55 4.00 3.98
C ARG A 70 -2.55 4.10 2.85
N CYS A 71 -1.35 3.57 3.07
CA CYS A 71 -0.32 3.49 2.05
C CYS A 71 0.45 2.19 2.21
N ASP A 72 0.69 1.53 1.09
CA ASP A 72 1.65 0.43 0.95
C ASP A 72 2.79 0.91 0.03
N ALA A 73 4.02 0.47 0.28
CA ALA A 73 5.19 0.91 -0.47
C ALA A 73 5.79 -0.25 -1.27
N ASN A 74 6.00 -0.03 -2.57
CA ASN A 74 6.68 -0.97 -3.45
C ASN A 74 8.11 -0.50 -3.68
N VAL A 75 9.10 -1.31 -3.27
CA VAL A 75 10.52 -0.93 -3.27
C VAL A 75 11.35 -1.97 -4.02
N SER A 76 12.16 -1.51 -4.97
CA SER A 76 13.26 -2.27 -5.55
C SER A 76 14.49 -1.37 -5.73
N VAL A 77 15.68 -1.94 -5.65
CA VAL A 77 16.95 -1.26 -5.93
C VAL A 77 17.51 -1.70 -7.29
N ARG A 78 18.33 -0.84 -7.90
CA ARG A 78 19.04 -1.13 -9.16
C ARG A 78 20.41 -0.45 -9.19
N PRO A 79 21.41 -1.00 -9.92
CA PRO A 79 22.78 -0.47 -9.93
C PRO A 79 22.95 0.94 -10.50
N GLY A 80 21.97 1.45 -11.26
CA GLY A 80 22.04 2.76 -11.89
C GLY A 80 20.71 3.16 -12.53
N PRO A 81 20.57 4.40 -13.01
CA PRO A 81 19.31 4.91 -13.57
C PRO A 81 18.86 4.18 -14.84
N ASP A 82 19.80 3.70 -15.65
CA ASP A 82 19.53 3.01 -16.92
C ASP A 82 19.40 1.48 -16.78
N ALA A 83 19.59 0.95 -15.57
CA ALA A 83 19.44 -0.47 -15.31
C ALA A 83 17.95 -0.87 -15.26
N PRO A 84 17.60 -2.12 -15.63
CA PRO A 84 16.24 -2.62 -15.43
C PRO A 84 15.86 -2.56 -13.93
N PHE A 85 14.56 -2.44 -13.65
CA PHE A 85 14.06 -2.49 -12.28
C PHE A 85 14.40 -3.84 -11.64
N GLY A 86 14.85 -3.80 -10.38
CA GLY A 86 15.10 -5.00 -9.59
C GLY A 86 13.82 -5.66 -9.10
N THR A 87 13.97 -6.82 -8.44
CA THR A 87 12.86 -7.53 -7.82
C THR A 87 12.17 -6.66 -6.78
N ARG A 88 10.84 -6.57 -6.87
CA ARG A 88 10.00 -5.74 -6.00
C ARG A 88 9.71 -6.43 -4.67
N CYS A 89 9.93 -5.72 -3.58
CA CYS A 89 9.33 -6.03 -2.28
C CYS A 89 8.18 -5.04 -2.00
N GLU A 90 7.08 -5.57 -1.49
CA GLU A 90 5.88 -4.80 -1.14
C GLU A 90 5.80 -4.69 0.38
N ILE A 91 5.89 -3.50 0.94
CA ILE A 91 5.78 -3.23 2.38
C ILE A 91 4.37 -2.76 2.67
N LYS A 92 3.64 -3.52 3.51
CA LYS A 92 2.25 -3.24 3.84
C LYS A 92 2.06 -2.57 5.20
N ASN A 93 0.89 -1.97 5.37
CA ASN A 93 0.36 -1.45 6.65
C ASN A 93 1.18 -0.28 7.23
N LEU A 94 1.53 0.69 6.37
CA LEU A 94 2.29 1.88 6.76
C LEU A 94 1.35 3.00 7.21
N ASN A 95 1.04 3.02 8.52
CA ASN A 95 0.04 3.93 9.11
C ASN A 95 0.61 5.30 9.53
N SER A 96 1.82 5.67 9.09
CA SER A 96 2.33 7.04 9.27
C SER A 96 3.38 7.38 8.22
N PHE A 97 3.51 8.68 7.89
CA PHE A 97 4.57 9.15 6.98
C PHE A 97 5.98 8.85 7.51
N ARG A 98 6.17 8.86 8.83
CA ARG A 98 7.46 8.48 9.44
C ARG A 98 7.76 7.00 9.20
N PHE A 99 6.77 6.12 9.37
CA PHE A 99 6.93 4.69 9.13
C PHE A 99 7.16 4.38 7.66
N LEU A 100 6.50 5.10 6.75
CA LEU A 100 6.78 5.03 5.32
C LEU A 100 8.25 5.31 5.03
N GLU A 101 8.79 6.41 5.57
CA GLU A 101 10.20 6.78 5.39
C GLU A 101 11.16 5.74 5.96
N GLU A 102 10.96 5.35 7.22
CA GLU A 102 11.82 4.40 7.92
C GLU A 102 11.80 3.02 7.24
N ALA A 103 10.62 2.57 6.78
CA ALA A 103 10.45 1.29 6.11
C ALA A 103 11.13 1.25 4.74
N ILE A 104 10.97 2.29 3.91
CA ILE A 104 11.64 2.38 2.61
C ILE A 104 13.16 2.40 2.80
N ASN A 105 13.67 3.25 3.70
CA ASN A 105 15.10 3.34 3.95
C ASN A 105 15.70 2.05 4.52
N TYR A 106 14.95 1.32 5.34
CA TYR A 106 15.36 -0.01 5.80
C TYR A 106 15.41 -1.00 4.64
N GLU A 107 14.36 -1.06 3.82
CA GLU A 107 14.25 -2.03 2.73
C GLU A 107 15.30 -1.80 1.63
N VAL A 108 15.58 -0.53 1.29
CA VAL A 108 16.65 -0.18 0.35
C VAL A 108 18.00 -0.71 0.84
N ARG A 109 18.38 -0.44 2.10
CA ARG A 109 19.64 -0.92 2.68
C ARG A 109 19.72 -2.45 2.68
N ARG A 110 18.65 -3.11 3.13
CA ARG A 110 18.55 -4.58 3.15
C ARG A 110 18.75 -5.18 1.76
N GLN A 111 18.11 -4.62 0.73
CA GLN A 111 18.25 -5.13 -0.63
C GLN A 111 19.66 -4.92 -1.18
N ILE A 112 20.28 -3.77 -0.91
CA ILE A 112 21.66 -3.49 -1.31
C ILE A 112 22.61 -4.48 -0.64
N GLU A 113 22.57 -4.63 0.69
CA GLU A 113 23.42 -5.56 1.45
C GLU A 113 23.26 -6.99 0.93
N LEU A 114 22.02 -7.44 0.71
CA LEU A 114 21.75 -8.78 0.17
C LEU A 114 22.36 -9.02 -1.22
N ILE A 115 22.30 -8.02 -2.10
CA ILE A 115 22.86 -8.12 -3.46
C ILE A 115 24.39 -8.07 -3.41
N GLU A 116 24.98 -7.20 -2.58
CA GLU A 116 26.42 -7.07 -2.42
C GLU A 116 27.06 -8.32 -1.80
N ASP A 117 26.35 -9.00 -0.90
CA ASP A 117 26.74 -10.29 -0.32
C ASP A 117 26.59 -11.48 -1.31
N GLY A 118 26.16 -11.22 -2.54
CA GLY A 118 25.97 -12.23 -3.59
C GLY A 118 24.65 -13.00 -3.52
N GLY A 119 23.70 -12.52 -2.71
CA GLY A 119 22.34 -13.04 -2.65
C GLY A 119 21.41 -12.45 -3.71
N THR A 120 20.15 -12.88 -3.68
CA THR A 120 19.11 -12.43 -4.61
C THR A 120 17.86 -12.00 -3.85
N VAL A 121 17.35 -10.82 -4.18
CA VAL A 121 16.05 -10.34 -3.65
C VAL A 121 14.94 -11.21 -4.20
N VAL A 122 14.14 -11.79 -3.31
CA VAL A 122 12.92 -12.55 -3.65
C VAL A 122 11.69 -11.65 -3.55
N GLN A 123 10.72 -11.88 -4.43
CA GLN A 123 9.46 -11.13 -4.39
C GLN A 123 8.63 -11.59 -3.19
N GLU A 124 8.40 -10.69 -2.24
CA GLU A 124 7.68 -10.99 -1.02
C GLU A 124 6.91 -9.77 -0.51
N THR A 125 5.87 -10.04 0.27
CA THR A 125 5.15 -9.02 1.03
C THR A 125 5.75 -8.95 2.43
N ARG A 126 6.06 -7.74 2.89
CA ARG A 126 6.75 -7.48 4.15
C ARG A 126 5.91 -6.56 5.02
N LEU A 127 6.03 -6.69 6.33
CA LEU A 127 5.49 -5.74 7.31
C LEU A 127 6.61 -4.94 7.93
N TYR A 128 6.35 -3.66 8.17
CA TYR A 128 7.24 -2.84 8.98
C TYR A 128 6.91 -2.98 10.46
N ASP A 129 7.92 -3.30 11.27
CA ASP A 129 7.82 -3.30 12.72
C ASP A 129 8.41 -1.98 13.28
N PRO A 130 7.57 -1.10 13.86
CA PRO A 130 8.01 0.20 14.35
C PRO A 130 8.84 0.13 15.63
N ASP A 131 8.70 -0.92 16.44
CA ASP A 131 9.42 -1.07 17.70
C ASP A 131 10.87 -1.50 17.46
N ARG A 132 11.06 -2.44 16.50
CA ARG A 132 12.37 -2.93 16.10
C ARG A 132 12.98 -2.17 14.93
N LYS A 133 12.19 -1.32 14.27
CA LYS A 133 12.56 -0.57 13.05
C LYS A 133 13.08 -1.45 11.92
N VAL A 134 12.43 -2.58 11.68
CA VAL A 134 12.82 -3.55 10.64
C VAL A 134 11.62 -3.97 9.79
N THR A 135 11.86 -4.33 8.53
CA THR A 135 10.87 -5.06 7.73
C THR A 135 10.98 -6.55 8.00
N ARG A 136 9.84 -7.25 8.12
CA ARG A 136 9.76 -8.70 8.31
C ARG A 136 8.94 -9.30 7.18
N SER A 137 9.37 -10.45 6.66
CA SER A 137 8.62 -11.18 5.65
C SER A 137 7.30 -11.69 6.25
N MET A 138 6.19 -11.41 5.58
CA MET A 138 4.89 -12.04 5.84
C MET A 138 4.68 -13.09 4.76
N ARG A 139 4.81 -14.38 5.13
CA ARG A 139 4.58 -15.59 4.30
C ARG A 139 5.22 -15.52 2.89
N SER A 140 6.08 -16.47 2.56
CA SER A 140 6.54 -16.63 1.17
C SER A 140 5.34 -16.74 0.23
N LYS A 141 5.27 -15.87 -0.79
CA LYS A 141 4.27 -15.97 -1.88
C LYS A 141 4.47 -17.30 -2.59
N GLU A 142 3.85 -18.36 -2.09
CA GLU A 142 3.42 -19.46 -2.94
C GLU A 142 2.19 -18.92 -3.68
N ASP A 143 2.42 -18.58 -4.95
CA ASP A 143 1.47 -18.16 -5.97
C ASP A 143 0.87 -16.74 -5.84
N ALA A 144 1.05 -15.96 -6.91
CA ALA A 144 0.19 -14.80 -7.16
C ALA A 144 -1.25 -15.34 -7.25
N GLN A 145 -2.09 -14.99 -6.28
CA GLN A 145 -3.45 -15.49 -6.25
C GLN A 145 -4.17 -15.04 -7.51
N ASP A 146 -4.69 -15.99 -8.28
CA ASP A 146 -5.59 -15.69 -9.38
C ASP A 146 -6.90 -15.17 -8.80
N TYR A 147 -7.03 -13.84 -8.77
CA TYR A 147 -8.23 -13.14 -8.30
C TYR A 147 -9.43 -13.35 -9.22
N ARG A 148 -9.26 -13.97 -10.40
CA ARG A 148 -10.32 -14.30 -11.36
C ARG A 148 -11.18 -13.08 -11.68
N TYR A 149 -10.55 -11.94 -11.99
CA TYR A 149 -11.26 -10.71 -12.35
C TYR A 149 -12.23 -10.95 -13.50
N PHE A 150 -13.48 -10.52 -13.31
CA PHE A 150 -14.50 -10.45 -14.34
C PHE A 150 -15.40 -9.23 -14.07
N PRO A 151 -16.08 -8.68 -15.09
CA PRO A 151 -17.02 -7.58 -14.88
C PRO A 151 -18.14 -8.01 -13.93
N ASP A 152 -18.41 -7.18 -12.93
CA ASP A 152 -19.52 -7.42 -12.01
C ASP A 152 -20.86 -7.41 -12.79
N PRO A 153 -21.59 -8.54 -12.85
CA PRO A 153 -22.82 -8.62 -13.64
C PRO A 153 -24.00 -7.90 -12.98
N ASP A 154 -23.90 -7.59 -11.68
CA ASP A 154 -24.95 -6.90 -10.93
C ASP A 154 -24.86 -5.37 -11.11
N LEU A 155 -23.72 -4.88 -11.62
CA LEU A 155 -23.48 -3.47 -11.87
C LEU A 155 -23.35 -3.17 -13.37
N LEU A 156 -24.24 -2.32 -13.88
CA LEU A 156 -24.09 -1.77 -15.23
C LEU A 156 -22.88 -0.82 -15.30
N PRO A 157 -22.25 -0.67 -16.48
CA PRO A 157 -21.14 0.26 -16.65
C PRO A 157 -21.52 1.70 -16.26
N LEU A 158 -20.67 2.34 -15.44
CA LEU A 158 -20.81 3.75 -15.10
C LEU A 158 -20.33 4.62 -16.29
N VAL A 159 -21.24 5.44 -16.82
CA VAL A 159 -20.93 6.40 -17.91
C VAL A 159 -20.87 7.81 -17.32
N ILE A 160 -19.70 8.44 -17.40
CA ILE A 160 -19.46 9.82 -16.96
C ILE A 160 -19.43 10.72 -18.20
N GLY A 161 -20.46 11.53 -18.39
CA GLY A 161 -20.57 12.45 -19.53
C GLY A 161 -19.82 13.77 -19.31
N ASP A 162 -19.45 14.43 -20.41
CA ASP A 162 -18.71 15.70 -20.39
C ASP A 162 -19.45 16.79 -19.60
N ASP A 163 -20.78 16.84 -19.69
CA ASP A 163 -21.63 17.78 -18.97
C ASP A 163 -21.60 17.59 -17.44
N TRP A 164 -21.36 16.35 -16.98
CA TRP A 164 -21.15 16.07 -15.57
C TRP A 164 -19.77 16.55 -15.13
N ILE A 165 -18.73 16.29 -15.93
CA ILE A 165 -17.37 16.74 -15.64
C ILE A 165 -17.31 18.26 -15.55
N GLU A 166 -17.92 18.98 -16.50
CA GLU A 166 -17.94 20.45 -16.50
C GLU A 166 -18.67 21.07 -15.29
N ARG A 167 -19.58 20.31 -14.67
CA ARG A 167 -20.39 20.78 -13.54
C ARG A 167 -19.67 20.67 -12.19
N VAL A 168 -18.69 19.77 -12.07
CA VAL A 168 -17.96 19.47 -10.82
C VAL A 168 -16.66 20.25 -10.76
#